data_AF-Q016K8-F1
#
_entry.id   AF-Q016K8-F1
#
_cell.length_a   1.000
_cell.length_b   1.000
_cell.length_c   1.000
_cell.angle_alpha   90.00
_cell.angle_beta   90.00
_cell.angle_gamma   90.00
#
_symmetry.space_group_name_H-M   'P 1'
#
loop_
_entity.id
_entity.type
_entity.pdbx_description
1 polymer ?
#
loop_
_entity_poly.entity_id
_entity_poly.type
_entity_poly.pdbx_seq_one_letter_code
_entity_poly.pdbx_strand_id
1 'polypeptide(L)'
;MSLVPTSFVVADAPLRARGTKSSAAPSARVFGVARVLGATQSPFASARGHLTHNKALPLESVYDLASVDAWSVTDVSREGIRVFPQGSETTLFQVGLAPYLAYLWFLGKTRTTPRTSELGARFLLLFVAATIPAGIVAKAKYGDILANVDLLHGGSESLLTISNALFAYGFGSAAAQDAGDESDSDASRSAIGFLGVLVLACAAGTLALDASAGTVIGTDVLESEPTNALSLPTWAVHVSSVTEWALAMKYVAGHADRTKNERWRYLTVAMSPFLASGFTACTFHAFYNPSTLNQLVPLQATLTLLGNAGCAIAAYRISKNDDVDSSGDVTEGLSASAIAITGEPPIENGASFALKLALWTSLASAAVKYGELGVPVANFFAEPSYGKALAMIALPSVVWTYYALNSGERAPTLSMKDVKSFGVAGTVSYVVIELAFWAIAGPLAFAWYKVAEGTWLDLSDPVDKAKLFGAGAVFINVVRLFVPLRLAAALALAPYVATFIDDDGDDETAE
;
A
#
# COMPACT_ATOMS: atom_id res chain seq x y z
N MET A 1 1.74 27.78 -65.53
CA MET A 1 3.05 27.90 -66.23
C MET A 1 3.90 26.75 -65.68
N SER A 2 4.05 25.57 -66.28
CA SER A 2 3.71 24.98 -67.60
C SER A 2 3.23 23.52 -67.35
N LEU A 3 2.05 23.09 -67.85
CA LEU A 3 1.82 22.30 -69.10
C LEU A 3 2.50 20.90 -69.02
N VAL A 4 1.83 19.75 -68.77
CA VAL A 4 0.83 18.96 -69.59
C VAL A 4 1.47 18.58 -70.96
N PRO A 5 1.37 17.34 -71.54
CA PRO A 5 0.18 16.47 -71.50
C PRO A 5 0.35 14.90 -71.62
N THR A 6 -0.75 14.17 -71.32
CA THR A 6 -1.43 13.01 -72.00
C THR A 6 -0.64 12.01 -72.89
N SER A 7 -0.87 10.69 -72.97
CA SER A 7 -2.06 9.90 -73.42
C SER A 7 -1.64 8.39 -73.45
N PHE A 8 -2.39 7.36 -73.00
CA PHE A 8 -3.63 6.71 -73.50
C PHE A 8 -3.41 5.52 -74.50
N VAL A 9 -4.26 4.47 -74.35
CA VAL A 9 -4.74 3.46 -75.35
C VAL A 9 -3.84 2.22 -75.60
N VAL A 10 -4.26 0.94 -75.78
CA VAL A 10 -5.47 0.07 -75.58
C VAL A 10 -5.08 -1.35 -76.06
N ALA A 11 -5.74 -2.37 -75.48
CA ALA A 11 -6.07 -3.74 -75.94
C ALA A 11 -5.16 -4.53 -76.92
N ASP A 12 -4.97 -5.84 -76.67
CA ASP A 12 -5.88 -6.87 -77.20
C ASP A 12 -5.63 -8.26 -76.59
N ALA A 13 -6.66 -9.10 -76.64
CA ALA A 13 -6.82 -10.40 -75.99
C ALA A 13 -6.32 -11.59 -76.88
N PRO A 14 -6.89 -12.82 -76.83
CA PRO A 14 -7.00 -13.83 -75.76
C PRO A 14 -6.52 -15.23 -76.24
N LEU A 15 -6.59 -16.29 -75.40
CA LEU A 15 -6.84 -17.69 -75.82
C LEU A 15 -7.31 -18.51 -74.59
N ARG A 16 -8.63 -18.82 -74.48
CA ARG A 16 -9.30 -20.15 -74.63
C ARG A 16 -8.63 -21.28 -73.81
N ALA A 17 -9.34 -22.13 -73.04
CA ALA A 17 -10.63 -22.76 -73.32
C ALA A 17 -11.26 -23.46 -72.07
N ARG A 18 -12.60 -23.65 -72.13
CA ARG A 18 -13.48 -24.76 -71.60
C ARG A 18 -13.35 -25.15 -70.11
N GLY A 19 -14.39 -25.22 -69.28
CA GLY A 19 -15.83 -25.39 -69.48
C GLY A 19 -16.31 -26.72 -68.87
N THR A 20 -17.13 -26.68 -67.80
CA THR A 20 -18.22 -27.62 -67.39
C THR A 20 -18.68 -27.26 -65.96
N LYS A 21 -19.89 -26.68 -65.75
CA LYS A 21 -21.15 -27.31 -65.27
C LYS A 21 -20.97 -28.17 -64.01
N SER A 22 -21.77 -28.16 -62.94
CA SER A 22 -22.95 -27.42 -62.47
C SER A 22 -23.33 -28.03 -61.11
N SER A 23 -23.78 -27.22 -60.15
CA SER A 23 -24.92 -27.46 -59.23
C SER A 23 -24.67 -27.18 -57.75
N ALA A 24 -25.76 -26.74 -57.13
CA ALA A 24 -26.08 -26.60 -55.71
C ALA A 24 -25.72 -25.28 -55.00
N ALA A 25 -26.79 -24.55 -54.66
CA ALA A 25 -26.86 -23.37 -53.80
C ALA A 25 -27.03 -23.78 -52.31
N PRO A 26 -27.30 -22.85 -51.36
CA PRO A 26 -26.29 -22.14 -50.59
C PRO A 26 -26.41 -22.38 -49.07
N SER A 27 -25.31 -22.28 -48.32
CA SER A 27 -25.42 -22.00 -46.87
C SER A 27 -24.18 -21.29 -46.31
N ALA A 28 -24.48 -20.20 -45.60
CA ALA A 28 -23.71 -19.49 -44.57
C ALA A 28 -22.17 -19.48 -44.66
N ARG A 29 -21.63 -18.35 -45.16
CA ARG A 29 -20.22 -17.96 -45.00
C ARG A 29 -20.05 -17.14 -43.71
N VAL A 30 -19.42 -17.74 -42.70
CA VAL A 30 -18.63 -17.01 -41.70
C VAL A 30 -17.20 -16.97 -42.26
N PHE A 31 -16.79 -15.83 -42.81
CA PHE A 31 -15.41 -15.62 -43.26
C PHE A 31 -14.56 -15.19 -42.06
N GLY A 32 -13.66 -16.08 -41.64
CA GLY A 32 -12.49 -15.72 -40.88
C GLY A 32 -11.60 -14.79 -41.71
N VAL A 33 -11.27 -13.64 -41.14
CA VAL A 33 -10.22 -12.76 -41.66
C VAL A 33 -8.92 -13.22 -41.02
N ALA A 34 -8.22 -14.10 -41.72
CA ALA A 34 -6.80 -14.29 -41.52
C ALA A 34 -6.06 -13.39 -42.53
N ARG A 35 -5.01 -12.75 -42.00
CA ARG A 35 -3.82 -12.27 -42.72
C ARG A 35 -3.85 -10.83 -43.24
N VAL A 36 -3.36 -9.91 -42.41
CA VAL A 36 -2.17 -9.08 -42.71
C VAL A 36 -1.50 -8.75 -41.38
N LEU A 37 -0.28 -9.24 -41.15
CA LEU A 37 0.82 -8.53 -40.50
C LEU A 37 2.08 -9.40 -40.61
N GLY A 38 3.10 -8.82 -41.22
CA GLY A 38 4.36 -9.46 -41.52
C GLY A 38 5.30 -9.49 -40.32
N ALA A 39 6.10 -10.56 -40.29
CA ALA A 39 7.48 -10.62 -39.85
C ALA A 39 7.87 -9.90 -38.54
N THR A 40 7.71 -10.60 -37.43
CA THR A 40 8.75 -10.68 -36.38
C THR A 40 8.94 -12.15 -36.01
N GLN A 41 10.19 -12.60 -36.01
CA GLN A 41 10.56 -14.00 -35.76
C GLN A 41 10.24 -14.37 -34.31
N SER A 42 9.45 -15.43 -34.12
CA SER A 42 9.26 -16.07 -32.81
C SER A 42 10.35 -17.14 -32.62
N PRO A 43 10.97 -17.27 -31.43
CA PRO A 43 11.88 -18.37 -31.12
C PRO A 43 11.13 -19.60 -30.57
N PHE A 44 9.87 -19.83 -30.97
CA PHE A 44 9.10 -21.01 -30.58
C PHE A 44 8.88 -21.94 -31.77
N ALA A 45 9.97 -22.57 -32.23
CA ALA A 45 9.92 -23.68 -33.17
C ALA A 45 11.09 -24.65 -32.97
N SER A 46 11.21 -25.23 -31.78
CA SER A 46 11.87 -26.53 -31.60
C SER A 46 11.49 -27.15 -30.25
N ALA A 47 10.30 -27.74 -30.17
CA ALA A 47 9.95 -28.63 -29.06
C ALA A 47 8.85 -29.61 -29.50
N ARG A 48 9.18 -30.52 -30.42
CA ARG A 48 8.56 -31.85 -30.46
C ARG A 48 9.60 -32.87 -30.03
N GLY A 49 9.85 -32.91 -28.72
CA GLY A 49 10.58 -33.97 -28.04
C GLY A 49 9.62 -34.73 -27.14
N HIS A 50 9.71 -36.06 -27.17
CA HIS A 50 8.83 -37.02 -26.50
C HIS A 50 8.43 -36.68 -25.06
N LEU A 51 7.14 -36.82 -24.78
CA LEU A 51 6.62 -37.08 -23.43
C LEU A 51 7.21 -38.41 -22.94
N THR A 52 8.16 -38.35 -22.00
CA THR A 52 8.54 -39.50 -21.18
C THR A 52 8.66 -39.07 -19.72
N HIS A 53 7.90 -39.78 -18.87
CA HIS A 53 8.01 -39.95 -17.43
C HIS A 53 8.38 -38.77 -16.53
N ASN A 54 7.44 -38.43 -15.63
CA ASN A 54 7.70 -37.76 -14.35
C ASN A 54 8.87 -38.43 -13.62
N LYS A 55 10.07 -37.85 -13.72
CA LYS A 55 11.19 -38.19 -12.85
C LYS A 55 11.06 -37.28 -11.63
N ALA A 56 10.76 -37.86 -10.47
CA ALA A 56 10.88 -37.15 -9.21
C ALA A 56 12.30 -36.57 -9.10
N LEU A 57 12.39 -35.31 -8.64
CA LEU A 57 13.67 -34.65 -8.39
C LEU A 57 14.53 -35.54 -7.48
N PRO A 58 15.84 -35.71 -7.76
CA PRO A 58 16.75 -36.44 -6.87
C PRO A 58 16.64 -35.93 -5.43
N LEU A 59 16.65 -36.81 -4.43
CA LEU A 59 16.45 -36.43 -3.03
C LEU A 59 17.40 -35.30 -2.58
N GLU A 60 18.67 -35.31 -2.99
CA GLU A 60 19.62 -34.21 -2.74
C GLU A 60 19.11 -32.86 -3.24
N SER A 61 18.57 -32.79 -4.46
CA SER A 61 18.02 -31.54 -5.00
C SER A 61 16.77 -31.05 -4.28
N VAL A 62 15.99 -31.97 -3.69
CA VAL A 62 14.83 -31.62 -2.84
C VAL A 62 15.29 -31.08 -1.49
N TYR A 63 16.35 -31.64 -0.90
CA TYR A 63 16.96 -31.12 0.32
C TYR A 63 17.61 -29.75 0.10
N ASP A 64 18.32 -29.56 -1.02
CA ASP A 64 18.89 -28.26 -1.39
C ASP A 64 17.80 -27.20 -1.58
N LEU A 65 16.71 -27.52 -2.29
CA LEU A 65 15.56 -26.63 -2.44
C LEU A 65 14.85 -26.32 -1.12
N ALA A 66 14.71 -27.30 -0.22
CA ALA A 66 14.11 -27.11 1.10
C ALA A 66 14.99 -26.29 2.06
N SER A 67 16.29 -26.21 1.79
CA SER A 67 17.24 -25.37 2.56
C SER A 67 17.26 -23.91 2.11
N VAL A 68 16.64 -23.59 0.98
CA VAL A 68 16.54 -22.22 0.47
C VAL A 68 15.58 -21.42 1.35
N ASP A 69 16.13 -20.46 2.07
CA ASP A 69 15.33 -19.48 2.78
C ASP A 69 14.63 -18.55 1.78
N ALA A 70 13.31 -18.63 1.65
CA ALA A 70 12.53 -17.87 0.67
C ALA A 70 12.56 -16.35 0.88
N TRP A 71 12.77 -15.89 2.13
CA TRP A 71 12.59 -14.49 2.51
C TRP A 71 13.88 -13.77 2.90
N SER A 72 15.01 -14.47 3.04
CA SER A 72 16.24 -13.78 3.41
C SER A 72 16.78 -12.85 2.33
N VAL A 73 17.43 -11.78 2.77
CA VAL A 73 18.23 -10.89 1.93
C VAL A 73 19.70 -11.29 2.04
N THR A 74 20.33 -11.64 0.91
CA THR A 74 21.77 -11.96 0.87
C THR A 74 22.61 -10.68 1.03
N ASP A 75 23.72 -10.81 1.75
CA ASP A 75 24.73 -9.78 2.00
C ASP A 75 24.20 -8.44 2.55
N VAL A 76 23.99 -8.41 3.87
CA VAL A 76 24.12 -7.12 4.59
C VAL A 76 25.57 -6.69 4.40
N SER A 77 25.81 -5.61 3.66
CA SER A 77 27.14 -5.06 3.44
C SER A 77 27.93 -4.95 4.77
N ARG A 78 29.24 -5.18 4.72
CA ARG A 78 30.13 -5.02 5.90
C ARG A 78 30.19 -3.57 6.42
N GLU A 79 29.65 -2.62 5.66
CA GLU A 79 29.80 -1.18 5.87
C GLU A 79 28.53 -0.48 6.39
N GLY A 80 27.41 -1.20 6.57
CA GLY A 80 26.14 -0.66 7.07
C GLY A 80 25.92 -0.84 8.58
N ILE A 81 25.07 0.02 9.16
CA ILE A 81 24.59 -0.14 10.55
C ILE A 81 23.82 -1.48 10.65
N ARG A 82 24.26 -2.38 11.53
CA ARG A 82 23.56 -3.64 11.82
C ARG A 82 22.71 -3.48 13.06
N VAL A 83 21.42 -3.22 12.86
CA VAL A 83 20.42 -3.18 13.94
C VAL A 83 19.83 -4.57 14.17
N PHE A 84 19.56 -5.29 13.08
CA PHE A 84 18.96 -6.63 13.11
C PHE A 84 20.00 -7.71 12.80
N PRO A 85 19.94 -8.86 13.49
CA PRO A 85 20.73 -10.04 13.11
C PRO A 85 20.43 -10.46 11.67
N GLN A 86 21.45 -10.96 10.96
CA GLN A 86 21.28 -11.44 9.59
C GLN A 86 20.31 -12.63 9.54
N GLY A 87 19.37 -12.61 8.60
CA GLY A 87 18.35 -13.67 8.45
C GLY A 87 17.20 -13.58 9.45
N SER A 88 17.17 -12.56 10.31
CA SER A 88 16.09 -12.39 11.29
C SER A 88 14.73 -12.10 10.65
N GLU A 89 14.70 -11.53 9.44
CA GLU A 89 13.50 -11.28 8.65
C GLU A 89 12.62 -12.52 8.51
N THR A 90 13.23 -13.66 8.20
CA THR A 90 12.54 -14.95 8.03
C THR A 90 11.88 -15.40 9.32
N THR A 91 12.62 -15.35 10.44
CA THR A 91 12.08 -15.72 11.76
C THR A 91 10.96 -14.76 12.18
N LEU A 92 11.12 -13.45 11.95
CA LEU A 92 10.13 -12.44 12.29
C LEU A 92 8.82 -12.65 11.52
N PHE A 93 8.89 -12.93 10.21
CA PHE A 93 7.71 -13.26 9.41
C PHE A 93 7.04 -14.56 9.87
N GLN A 94 7.81 -15.62 10.14
CA GLN A 94 7.29 -16.90 10.61
C GLN A 94 6.59 -16.77 11.97
N VAL A 95 7.23 -16.12 12.94
CA VAL A 95 6.65 -15.89 14.28
C VAL A 95 5.41 -15.01 14.19
N GLY A 96 5.35 -14.11 13.20
CA GLY A 96 4.19 -13.27 12.92
C GLY A 96 2.91 -14.03 12.56
N LEU A 97 3.00 -15.27 12.08
CA LEU A 97 1.82 -16.05 11.70
C LEU A 97 0.90 -16.35 12.89
N ALA A 98 1.46 -16.73 14.06
CA ALA A 98 0.67 -17.06 15.23
C ALA A 98 -0.23 -15.91 15.72
N PRO A 99 0.27 -14.68 15.96
CA PRO A 99 -0.59 -13.56 16.29
C PRO A 99 -1.56 -13.21 15.16
N TYR A 100 -1.18 -13.39 13.89
CA TYR A 100 -2.10 -13.17 12.77
C TYR A 100 -3.31 -14.13 12.80
N LEU A 101 -3.09 -15.42 13.07
CA LEU A 101 -4.17 -16.39 13.22
C LEU A 101 -5.08 -16.06 14.41
N ALA A 102 -4.50 -15.58 15.52
CA ALA A 102 -5.28 -15.08 16.65
C ALA A 102 -6.14 -13.87 16.24
N TYR A 103 -5.58 -12.92 15.50
CA TYR A 103 -6.31 -11.80 14.93
C TYR A 103 -7.51 -12.26 14.09
N LEU A 104 -7.32 -13.19 13.15
CA LEU A 104 -8.40 -13.74 12.33
C LEU A 104 -9.50 -14.40 13.16
N TRP A 105 -9.11 -15.14 14.21
CA TRP A 105 -10.06 -15.82 15.09
C TRP A 105 -10.95 -14.83 15.85
N PHE A 106 -10.36 -13.78 16.46
CA PHE A 106 -11.14 -12.77 17.20
C PHE A 106 -11.95 -11.88 16.25
N LEU A 107 -11.40 -11.53 15.09
CA LEU A 107 -12.10 -10.72 14.09
C LEU A 107 -13.35 -11.44 13.57
N GLY A 108 -13.24 -12.74 13.27
CA GLY A 108 -14.36 -13.56 12.81
C GLY A 108 -15.42 -13.88 13.87
N LYS A 109 -15.11 -13.69 15.16
CA LYS A 109 -16.10 -13.77 16.23
C LYS A 109 -16.94 -12.50 16.40
N THR A 110 -16.40 -11.38 15.96
CA THR A 110 -17.02 -10.06 16.14
C THR A 110 -18.20 -9.93 15.18
N ARG A 111 -19.40 -9.70 15.70
CA ARG A 111 -20.64 -9.71 14.91
C ARG A 111 -20.72 -8.54 13.95
N THR A 112 -20.08 -7.44 14.32
CA THR A 112 -20.03 -6.20 13.54
C THR A 112 -18.93 -6.17 12.48
N THR A 113 -18.14 -7.24 12.32
CA THR A 113 -17.16 -7.35 11.23
C THR A 113 -17.89 -7.63 9.90
N PRO A 114 -17.70 -6.80 8.85
CA PRO A 114 -18.23 -7.11 7.53
C PRO A 114 -17.62 -8.39 6.96
N ARG A 115 -18.46 -9.29 6.43
CA ARG A 115 -18.03 -10.60 5.90
C ARG A 115 -16.99 -10.48 4.79
N THR A 116 -17.14 -9.50 3.89
CA THR A 116 -16.17 -9.24 2.83
C THR A 116 -14.81 -8.83 3.39
N SER A 117 -14.78 -8.09 4.51
CA SER A 117 -13.52 -7.73 5.16
C SER A 117 -12.88 -8.92 5.86
N GLU A 118 -13.67 -9.77 6.51
CA GLU A 118 -13.18 -11.02 7.07
C GLU A 118 -12.59 -11.94 5.99
N LEU A 119 -13.25 -12.04 4.84
CA LEU A 119 -12.73 -12.76 3.67
C LEU A 119 -11.40 -12.17 3.20
N GLY A 120 -11.31 -10.84 3.06
CA GLY A 120 -10.08 -10.14 2.70
C GLY A 120 -8.93 -10.47 3.67
N ALA A 121 -9.18 -10.37 4.99
CA ALA A 121 -8.19 -10.74 5.99
C ALA A 121 -7.75 -12.21 5.85
N ARG A 122 -8.68 -13.15 5.67
CA ARG A 122 -8.30 -14.56 5.46
C ARG A 122 -7.54 -14.79 4.15
N PHE A 123 -7.86 -14.03 3.10
CA PHE A 123 -7.23 -14.11 1.78
C PHE A 123 -5.72 -13.81 1.83
N LEU A 124 -5.26 -12.97 2.78
CA LEU A 124 -3.84 -12.70 3.00
C LEU A 124 -3.00 -13.98 3.20
N LEU A 125 -3.58 -15.05 3.75
CA LEU A 125 -2.87 -16.32 3.90
C LEU A 125 -2.46 -16.93 2.55
N LEU A 126 -3.19 -16.64 1.45
CA LEU A 126 -2.79 -17.04 0.10
C LEU A 126 -1.57 -16.27 -0.38
N PHE A 127 -1.46 -14.97 -0.04
CA PHE A 127 -0.25 -14.19 -0.30
C PHE A 127 0.97 -14.80 0.40
N VAL A 128 0.84 -15.14 1.70
CA VAL A 128 1.92 -15.81 2.45
C VAL A 128 2.28 -17.15 1.81
N ALA A 129 1.28 -17.95 1.44
CA ALA A 129 1.51 -19.25 0.81
C ALA A 129 2.16 -19.13 -0.59
N ALA A 130 1.86 -18.08 -1.35
CA ALA A 130 2.40 -17.85 -2.70
C ALA A 130 3.82 -17.27 -2.69
N THR A 131 4.17 -16.44 -1.70
CA THR A 131 5.51 -15.83 -1.61
C THR A 131 6.59 -16.85 -1.24
N ILE A 132 6.26 -17.94 -0.54
CA ILE A 132 7.20 -19.03 -0.23
C ILE A 132 7.77 -19.68 -1.50
N PRO A 133 6.96 -20.30 -2.39
CA PRO A 133 7.49 -20.89 -3.62
C PRO A 133 8.05 -19.82 -4.57
N ALA A 134 7.48 -18.62 -4.61
CA ALA A 134 8.03 -17.54 -5.43
C ALA A 134 9.45 -17.17 -4.99
N GLY A 135 9.70 -17.04 -3.68
CA GLY A 135 11.01 -16.75 -3.12
C GLY A 135 12.02 -17.89 -3.32
N ILE A 136 11.58 -19.14 -3.17
CA ILE A 136 12.41 -20.31 -3.49
C ILE A 136 12.83 -20.29 -4.97
N VAL A 137 11.88 -20.03 -5.89
CA VAL A 137 12.19 -19.96 -7.33
C VAL A 137 13.11 -18.77 -7.64
N ALA A 138 12.89 -17.61 -7.04
CA ALA A 138 13.76 -16.44 -7.20
C ALA A 138 15.22 -16.79 -6.88
N LYS A 139 15.46 -17.44 -5.73
CA LYS A 139 16.81 -17.82 -5.32
C LYS A 139 17.39 -18.98 -6.12
N ALA A 140 16.62 -20.06 -6.27
CA ALA A 140 17.13 -21.29 -6.89
C ALA A 140 17.37 -21.13 -8.40
N LYS A 141 16.57 -20.30 -9.09
CA LYS A 141 16.65 -20.13 -10.55
C LYS A 141 17.35 -18.85 -10.97
N TYR A 142 17.13 -17.75 -10.25
CA TYR A 142 17.64 -16.43 -10.63
C TYR A 142 18.83 -15.98 -9.75
N GLY A 143 19.09 -16.66 -8.63
CA GLY A 143 20.20 -16.32 -7.73
C GLY A 143 20.01 -14.99 -7.00
N ASP A 144 18.77 -14.51 -6.90
CA ASP A 144 18.45 -13.18 -6.37
C ASP A 144 17.26 -13.25 -5.40
N ILE A 145 17.04 -12.17 -4.65
CA ILE A 145 15.91 -12.02 -3.74
C ILE A 145 14.60 -11.87 -4.53
N LEU A 146 13.49 -12.30 -3.93
CA LEU A 146 12.17 -12.22 -4.58
C LEU A 146 11.87 -10.80 -5.09
N ALA A 147 12.20 -9.79 -4.28
CA ALA A 147 12.02 -8.36 -4.57
C ALA A 147 12.68 -7.86 -5.87
N ASN A 148 13.68 -8.60 -6.41
CA ASN A 148 14.36 -8.27 -7.67
C ASN A 148 13.81 -9.07 -8.87
N VAL A 149 12.97 -10.08 -8.65
CA VAL A 149 12.37 -10.90 -9.72
C VAL A 149 10.95 -10.42 -9.99
N ASP A 150 10.85 -9.30 -10.72
CA ASP A 150 9.64 -8.49 -10.91
C ASP A 150 8.34 -9.30 -11.14
N LEU A 151 8.34 -10.27 -12.07
CA LEU A 151 7.16 -11.09 -12.35
C LEU A 151 6.71 -11.97 -11.16
N LEU A 152 7.66 -12.58 -10.45
CA LEU A 152 7.36 -13.40 -9.28
C LEU A 152 6.94 -12.52 -8.10
N HIS A 153 7.64 -11.40 -7.93
CA HIS A 153 7.38 -10.39 -6.92
C HIS A 153 5.97 -9.82 -7.06
N GLY A 154 5.72 -9.07 -8.14
CA GLY A 154 4.43 -8.43 -8.41
C GLY A 154 3.28 -9.43 -8.53
N GLY A 155 3.54 -10.61 -9.11
CA GLY A 155 2.56 -11.69 -9.16
C GLY A 155 2.14 -12.15 -7.77
N SER A 156 3.08 -12.40 -6.86
CA SER A 156 2.77 -12.79 -5.49
C SER A 156 2.11 -11.67 -4.70
N GLU A 157 2.61 -10.44 -4.79
CA GLU A 157 2.08 -9.28 -4.06
C GLU A 157 0.71 -8.82 -4.55
N SER A 158 0.32 -9.13 -5.80
CA SER A 158 -1.05 -8.88 -6.27
C SER A 158 -2.12 -9.57 -5.40
N LEU A 159 -1.77 -10.70 -4.75
CA LEU A 159 -2.65 -11.37 -3.80
C LEU A 159 -2.85 -10.54 -2.51
N LEU A 160 -1.81 -9.81 -2.07
CA LEU A 160 -1.92 -8.88 -0.95
C LEU A 160 -2.80 -7.69 -1.33
N THR A 161 -2.67 -7.16 -2.55
CA THR A 161 -3.57 -6.12 -3.09
C THR A 161 -5.03 -6.59 -3.08
N ILE A 162 -5.32 -7.81 -3.55
CA ILE A 162 -6.69 -8.36 -3.51
C ILE A 162 -7.20 -8.48 -2.07
N SER A 163 -6.36 -8.97 -1.15
CA SER A 163 -6.68 -9.04 0.28
C SER A 163 -7.05 -7.65 0.84
N ASN A 164 -6.21 -6.65 0.61
CA ASN A 164 -6.41 -5.29 1.12
C ASN A 164 -7.63 -4.62 0.48
N ALA A 165 -7.85 -4.82 -0.82
CA ALA A 165 -9.00 -4.30 -1.54
C ALA A 165 -10.32 -4.89 -1.02
N LEU A 166 -10.38 -6.20 -0.79
CA LEU A 166 -11.54 -6.84 -0.13
C LEU A 166 -11.75 -6.32 1.29
N PHE A 167 -10.66 -6.19 2.04
CA PHE A 167 -10.71 -5.69 3.41
C PHE A 167 -11.26 -4.25 3.49
N ALA A 168 -10.74 -3.35 2.66
CA ALA A 168 -11.17 -1.97 2.56
C ALA A 168 -12.60 -1.85 2.04
N TYR A 169 -12.93 -2.58 0.97
CA TYR A 169 -14.26 -2.55 0.38
C TYR A 169 -15.32 -3.03 1.38
N GLY A 170 -15.08 -4.12 2.11
CA GLY A 170 -16.05 -4.63 3.09
C GLY A 170 -16.41 -3.62 4.18
N PHE A 171 -15.43 -2.94 4.79
CA PHE A 171 -15.70 -1.88 5.78
C PHE A 171 -16.29 -0.62 5.15
N GLY A 172 -15.85 -0.28 3.94
CA GLY A 172 -16.34 0.91 3.24
C GLY A 172 -17.74 0.76 2.67
N SER A 173 -18.18 -0.44 2.30
CA SER A 173 -19.49 -0.70 1.70
C SER A 173 -20.50 -1.30 2.67
N ALA A 174 -20.10 -1.63 3.90
CA ALA A 174 -21.01 -2.20 4.88
C ALA A 174 -22.19 -1.26 5.12
N ALA A 175 -23.39 -1.66 4.71
CA ALA A 175 -24.62 -0.91 4.93
C ALA A 175 -25.10 -1.04 6.37
N ALA A 176 -26.13 -0.26 6.73
CA ALA A 176 -26.80 -0.48 8.00
C ALA A 176 -27.37 -1.90 8.04
N GLN A 177 -27.01 -2.67 9.06
CA GLN A 177 -27.44 -4.07 9.21
C GLN A 177 -28.24 -4.18 10.50
N ASP A 178 -29.55 -4.43 10.39
CA ASP A 178 -30.26 -5.16 11.43
C ASP A 178 -29.77 -6.62 11.38
N ALA A 179 -29.62 -7.25 12.55
CA ALA A 179 -29.03 -8.58 12.67
C ALA A 179 -29.79 -9.64 11.84
N GLY A 180 -29.44 -9.81 10.55
CA GLY A 180 -29.94 -10.91 9.72
C GLY A 180 -30.12 -10.71 8.22
N ASP A 181 -30.01 -9.50 7.62
CA ASP A 181 -30.69 -9.27 6.33
C ASP A 181 -29.82 -9.19 5.05
N GLU A 182 -28.48 -9.27 5.12
CA GLU A 182 -27.65 -9.38 3.91
C GLU A 182 -27.37 -10.83 3.53
N SER A 183 -27.84 -11.25 2.35
CA SER A 183 -27.58 -12.60 1.84
C SER A 183 -26.09 -12.78 1.50
N ASP A 184 -25.46 -13.87 1.93
CA ASP A 184 -24.04 -14.17 1.65
C ASP A 184 -23.71 -14.11 0.14
N SER A 185 -24.70 -14.42 -0.70
CA SER A 185 -24.58 -14.38 -2.15
C SER A 185 -24.44 -12.97 -2.71
N ASP A 186 -25.15 -11.97 -2.16
CA ASP A 186 -25.15 -10.62 -2.72
C ASP A 186 -23.89 -9.84 -2.35
N ALA A 187 -23.41 -10.00 -1.11
CA ALA A 187 -22.13 -9.45 -0.67
C ALA A 187 -20.98 -10.02 -1.51
N SER A 188 -20.98 -11.34 -1.75
CA SER A 188 -19.97 -12.02 -2.57
C SER A 188 -19.99 -11.53 -4.02
N ARG A 189 -21.17 -11.38 -4.64
CA ARG A 189 -21.31 -10.88 -6.01
C ARG A 189 -20.81 -9.45 -6.15
N SER A 190 -21.12 -8.59 -5.19
CA SER A 190 -20.68 -7.19 -5.17
C SER A 190 -19.17 -7.07 -5.01
N ALA A 191 -18.57 -7.87 -4.12
CA ALA A 191 -17.13 -7.94 -3.95
C ALA A 191 -16.40 -8.43 -5.21
N ILE A 192 -16.92 -9.48 -5.87
CA ILE A 192 -16.38 -9.98 -7.15
C ILE A 192 -16.50 -8.92 -8.24
N GLY A 193 -17.64 -8.24 -8.33
CA GLY A 193 -17.85 -7.16 -9.29
C GLY A 193 -16.89 -6.00 -9.08
N PHE A 194 -16.72 -5.55 -7.83
CA PHE A 194 -15.75 -4.54 -7.42
C PHE A 194 -14.32 -4.93 -7.83
N LEU A 195 -13.87 -6.13 -7.44
CA LEU A 195 -12.53 -6.63 -7.77
C LEU A 195 -12.32 -6.75 -9.28
N GLY A 196 -13.30 -7.29 -10.00
CA GLY A 196 -13.22 -7.44 -11.45
C GLY A 196 -13.03 -6.10 -12.16
N VAL A 197 -13.80 -5.08 -11.76
CA VAL A 197 -13.64 -3.73 -12.30
C VAL A 197 -12.29 -3.13 -11.92
N LEU A 198 -11.88 -3.24 -10.65
CA LEU A 198 -10.61 -2.69 -10.16
C LEU A 198 -9.41 -3.27 -10.92
N VAL A 199 -9.33 -4.61 -10.99
CA VAL A 199 -8.21 -5.31 -11.63
C VAL A 199 -8.16 -5.01 -13.13
N LEU A 200 -9.29 -5.12 -13.84
CA LEU A 200 -9.31 -4.88 -15.29
C LEU A 200 -9.01 -3.42 -15.64
N ALA A 201 -9.58 -2.47 -14.91
CA ALA A 201 -9.32 -1.05 -15.14
C ALA A 201 -7.88 -0.66 -14.81
N CYS A 202 -7.31 -1.20 -13.72
CA CYS A 202 -5.92 -0.92 -13.36
C CYS A 202 -4.93 -1.57 -14.34
N ALA A 203 -5.19 -2.81 -14.77
CA ALA A 203 -4.37 -3.47 -15.80
C ALA A 203 -4.42 -2.71 -17.13
N ALA A 204 -5.61 -2.28 -17.57
CA ALA A 204 -5.75 -1.48 -18.78
C ALA A 204 -5.06 -0.11 -18.65
N GLY A 205 -5.22 0.57 -17.51
CA GLY A 205 -4.62 1.87 -17.24
C GLY A 205 -3.10 1.83 -17.22
N THR A 206 -2.51 0.87 -16.51
CA THR A 206 -1.05 0.69 -16.46
C THR A 206 -0.48 0.35 -17.83
N LEU A 207 -1.07 -0.60 -18.58
CA LEU A 207 -0.62 -0.91 -19.94
C LEU A 207 -0.68 0.29 -20.89
N ALA A 208 -1.74 1.11 -20.80
CA ALA A 208 -1.88 2.31 -21.63
C ALA A 208 -0.84 3.39 -21.27
N LEU A 209 -0.55 3.58 -19.98
CA LEU A 209 0.46 4.52 -19.51
C LEU A 209 1.87 4.07 -19.89
N ASP A 210 2.17 2.78 -19.73
CA ASP A 210 3.45 2.19 -20.11
C ASP A 210 3.73 2.36 -21.60
N ALA A 211 2.76 2.03 -22.44
CA ALA A 211 2.87 2.17 -23.89
C ALA A 211 3.06 3.63 -24.36
N SER A 212 2.63 4.61 -23.55
CA SER A 212 2.78 6.03 -23.86
C SER A 212 4.02 6.67 -23.22
N ALA A 213 4.70 5.99 -22.28
CA ALA A 213 5.81 6.55 -21.52
C ALA A 213 6.93 7.10 -22.41
N GLY A 214 7.39 6.33 -23.40
CA GLY A 214 8.49 6.77 -24.28
C GLY A 214 8.16 8.02 -25.10
N THR A 215 6.88 8.27 -25.39
CA THR A 215 6.44 9.48 -26.09
C THR A 215 6.39 10.69 -25.14
N VAL A 216 6.08 10.47 -23.86
CA VAL A 216 5.86 11.54 -22.87
C VAL A 216 7.16 11.95 -22.19
N ILE A 217 7.97 10.99 -21.74
CA ILE A 217 9.20 11.24 -20.96
C ILE A 217 10.49 11.05 -21.76
N GLY A 218 10.40 10.51 -22.97
CA GLY A 218 11.54 10.27 -23.86
C GLY A 218 12.18 8.89 -23.66
N THR A 219 12.61 8.28 -24.76
CA THR A 219 13.23 6.95 -24.77
C THR A 219 14.57 6.95 -24.03
N ASP A 220 15.35 8.01 -24.15
CA ASP A 220 16.67 8.11 -23.51
C ASP A 220 16.57 8.10 -21.97
N VAL A 221 15.48 8.68 -21.43
CA VAL A 221 15.22 8.67 -19.98
C VAL A 221 14.84 7.27 -19.53
N LEU A 222 13.99 6.57 -20.29
CA LEU A 222 13.61 5.18 -20.01
C LEU A 222 14.79 4.22 -20.07
N GLU A 223 15.72 4.42 -21.02
CA GLU A 223 16.94 3.61 -21.14
C GLU A 223 17.92 3.85 -19.98
N SER A 224 17.77 4.94 -19.23
CA SER A 224 18.60 5.21 -18.04
C SER A 224 18.08 4.55 -16.76
N GLU A 225 16.95 3.84 -16.83
CA GLU A 225 16.36 3.14 -15.70
C GLU A 225 17.29 2.02 -15.15
N PRO A 226 17.49 1.95 -13.83
CA PRO A 226 18.27 0.88 -13.21
C PRO A 226 17.70 -0.51 -13.49
N THR A 227 18.58 -1.51 -13.62
CA THR A 227 18.19 -2.89 -13.99
C THR A 227 17.25 -3.58 -13.02
N ASN A 228 17.17 -3.08 -11.79
CA ASN A 228 16.33 -3.58 -10.70
C ASN A 228 15.15 -2.66 -10.38
N ALA A 229 14.83 -1.72 -11.28
CA ALA A 229 13.58 -0.98 -11.22
C ALA A 229 12.38 -1.92 -11.43
N LEU A 230 11.32 -1.67 -10.65
CA LEU A 230 10.08 -2.43 -10.80
C LEU A 230 9.35 -2.02 -12.09
N SER A 231 8.66 -2.98 -12.72
CA SER A 231 7.78 -2.65 -13.84
C SER A 231 6.59 -1.81 -13.38
N LEU A 232 5.94 -1.10 -14.31
CA LEU A 232 4.77 -0.29 -13.98
C LEU A 232 3.62 -1.12 -13.34
N PRO A 233 3.29 -2.33 -13.83
CA PRO A 233 2.33 -3.19 -13.15
C PRO A 233 2.73 -3.56 -11.72
N THR A 234 4.01 -3.81 -11.45
CA THR A 234 4.47 -4.13 -10.10
C THR A 234 4.40 -2.90 -9.18
N TRP A 235 4.76 -1.71 -9.67
CA TRP A 235 4.54 -0.47 -8.93
C TRP A 235 3.05 -0.21 -8.66
N ALA A 236 2.17 -0.56 -9.60
CA ALA A 236 0.72 -0.49 -9.40
C ALA A 236 0.28 -1.38 -8.25
N VAL A 237 0.76 -2.62 -8.14
CA VAL A 237 0.49 -3.52 -7.00
C VAL A 237 0.85 -2.88 -5.66
N HIS A 238 2.04 -2.25 -5.56
CA HIS A 238 2.51 -1.58 -4.34
C HIS A 238 1.65 -0.36 -3.98
N VAL A 239 1.42 0.53 -4.95
CA VAL A 239 0.62 1.74 -4.78
C VAL A 239 -0.81 1.38 -4.39
N SER A 240 -1.40 0.40 -5.07
CA SER A 240 -2.73 -0.15 -4.76
C SER A 240 -2.74 -0.62 -3.31
N SER A 241 -1.86 -1.58 -2.96
CA SER A 241 -1.84 -2.25 -1.65
C SER A 241 -1.74 -1.26 -0.48
N VAL A 242 -0.85 -0.27 -0.57
CA VAL A 242 -0.72 0.80 0.43
C VAL A 242 -1.98 1.68 0.47
N THR A 243 -2.54 2.03 -0.69
CA THR A 243 -3.77 2.85 -0.78
C THR A 243 -4.97 2.13 -0.18
N GLU A 244 -5.18 0.84 -0.49
CA GLU A 244 -6.32 0.10 0.07
C GLU A 244 -6.17 -0.09 1.57
N TRP A 245 -4.97 -0.40 2.06
CA TRP A 245 -4.74 -0.50 3.49
C TRP A 245 -4.98 0.85 4.20
N ALA A 246 -4.51 1.93 3.59
CA ALA A 246 -4.73 3.29 4.05
C ALA A 246 -6.24 3.63 4.12
N LEU A 247 -7.01 3.30 3.08
CA LEU A 247 -8.47 3.48 3.07
C LEU A 247 -9.17 2.58 4.09
N ALA A 248 -8.72 1.33 4.25
CA ALA A 248 -9.23 0.42 5.27
C ALA A 248 -9.06 0.99 6.67
N MET A 249 -7.89 1.55 7.01
CA MET A 249 -7.66 2.20 8.30
C MET A 249 -8.69 3.29 8.58
N LYS A 250 -9.00 4.12 7.57
CA LYS A 250 -10.02 5.17 7.65
C LYS A 250 -11.43 4.59 7.83
N TYR A 251 -11.79 3.56 7.06
CA TYR A 251 -13.11 2.93 7.16
C TYR A 251 -13.30 2.21 8.48
N VAL A 252 -12.28 1.52 9.00
CA VAL A 252 -12.28 0.91 10.34
C VAL A 252 -12.42 1.98 11.44
N ALA A 253 -11.76 3.13 11.32
CA ALA A 253 -11.93 4.22 12.28
C ALA A 253 -13.36 4.78 12.26
N GLY A 254 -13.95 4.95 11.07
CA GLY A 254 -15.35 5.35 10.92
C GLY A 254 -16.33 4.29 11.40
N HIS A 255 -15.96 3.00 11.30
CA HIS A 255 -16.76 1.89 11.78
C HIS A 255 -17.00 1.94 13.29
N ALA A 256 -16.06 2.53 14.05
CA ALA A 256 -16.25 2.82 15.47
C ALA A 256 -17.48 3.69 15.74
N ASP A 257 -17.72 4.70 14.89
CA ASP A 257 -18.83 5.63 15.04
C ASP A 257 -20.17 4.97 14.67
N ARG A 258 -20.12 4.08 13.67
CA ARG A 258 -21.28 3.35 13.14
C ARG A 258 -21.73 2.19 14.02
N THR A 259 -20.81 1.57 14.75
CA THR A 259 -21.09 0.49 15.71
C THR A 259 -21.20 0.99 17.15
N LYS A 260 -20.88 2.27 17.41
CA LYS A 260 -20.77 2.84 18.77
C LYS A 260 -19.74 2.15 19.65
N ASN A 261 -18.78 1.45 19.05
CA ASN A 261 -17.70 0.76 19.74
C ASN A 261 -16.36 1.42 19.42
N GLU A 262 -15.86 2.26 20.33
CA GLU A 262 -14.61 3.00 20.16
C GLU A 262 -13.38 2.09 20.02
N ARG A 263 -13.48 0.81 20.40
CA ARG A 263 -12.37 -0.15 20.28
C ARG A 263 -11.93 -0.39 18.84
N TRP A 264 -12.80 -0.14 17.86
CA TRP A 264 -12.42 -0.14 16.45
C TRP A 264 -11.36 0.93 16.11
N ARG A 265 -11.33 2.06 16.82
CA ARG A 265 -10.25 3.06 16.67
C ARG A 265 -8.90 2.52 17.16
N TYR A 266 -8.90 1.67 18.19
CA TYR A 266 -7.67 0.98 18.62
C TYR A 266 -7.20 -0.05 17.59
N LEU A 267 -8.12 -0.68 16.84
CA LEU A 267 -7.73 -1.50 15.70
C LEU A 267 -7.04 -0.65 14.63
N THR A 268 -7.54 0.55 14.31
CA THR A 268 -6.86 1.46 13.39
C THR A 268 -5.43 1.81 13.85
N VAL A 269 -5.21 2.06 15.14
CA VAL A 269 -3.84 2.26 15.69
C VAL A 269 -2.98 1.00 15.49
N ALA A 270 -3.54 -0.17 15.78
CA ALA A 270 -2.86 -1.45 15.61
C ALA A 270 -2.56 -1.80 14.15
N MET A 271 -3.27 -1.20 13.19
CA MET A 271 -3.03 -1.33 11.75
C MET A 271 -1.86 -0.46 11.24
N SER A 272 -1.45 0.56 12.00
CA SER A 272 -0.39 1.50 11.60
C SER A 272 0.99 0.86 11.35
N PRO A 273 1.45 -0.13 12.13
CA PRO A 273 2.68 -0.85 11.82
C PRO A 273 2.63 -1.53 10.44
N PHE A 274 1.48 -2.07 10.00
CA PHE A 274 1.38 -2.63 8.65
C PHE A 274 1.49 -1.57 7.56
N LEU A 275 0.93 -0.38 7.78
CA LEU A 275 1.10 0.74 6.84
C LEU A 275 2.58 1.12 6.71
N ALA A 276 3.27 1.25 7.85
CA ALA A 276 4.71 1.51 7.87
C ALA A 276 5.52 0.38 7.23
N SER A 277 5.10 -0.88 7.41
CA SER A 277 5.66 -2.04 6.72
C SER A 277 5.52 -1.92 5.20
N GLY A 278 4.34 -1.55 4.69
CA GLY A 278 4.12 -1.31 3.27
C GLY A 278 4.99 -0.19 2.71
N PHE A 279 5.09 0.94 3.42
CA PHE A 279 6.01 2.02 3.03
C PHE A 279 7.48 1.61 3.10
N THR A 280 7.85 0.67 3.99
CA THR A 280 9.22 0.13 4.06
C THR A 280 9.57 -0.62 2.78
N ALA A 281 8.67 -1.48 2.29
CA ALA A 281 8.82 -2.18 1.01
C ALA A 281 8.91 -1.18 -0.17
N CYS A 282 7.93 -0.27 -0.29
CA CYS A 282 7.92 0.74 -1.35
C CYS A 282 9.19 1.61 -1.34
N THR A 283 9.69 1.97 -0.16
CA THR A 283 10.91 2.77 -0.02
C THR A 283 12.14 1.98 -0.49
N PHE A 284 12.24 0.70 -0.14
CA PHE A 284 13.33 -0.15 -0.62
C PHE A 284 13.36 -0.22 -2.14
N HIS A 285 12.19 -0.38 -2.77
CA HIS A 285 12.03 -0.39 -4.22
C HIS A 285 12.32 0.95 -4.90
N ALA A 286 11.91 2.07 -4.30
CA ALA A 286 12.21 3.41 -4.82
C ALA A 286 13.72 3.72 -4.83
N PHE A 287 14.50 3.09 -3.94
CA PHE A 287 15.96 3.16 -3.97
C PHE A 287 16.61 2.11 -4.87
N TYR A 288 15.82 1.33 -5.61
CA TYR A 288 16.30 0.21 -6.41
C TYR A 288 17.04 -0.81 -5.54
N ASN A 289 16.37 -1.29 -4.48
CA ASN A 289 16.79 -2.46 -3.67
C ASN A 289 18.30 -2.56 -3.35
N PRO A 290 18.99 -1.49 -2.92
CA PRO A 290 20.44 -1.53 -2.80
C PRO A 290 20.83 -2.32 -1.54
N SER A 291 21.90 -3.10 -1.61
CA SER A 291 22.36 -3.93 -0.49
C SER A 291 22.75 -3.12 0.77
N THR A 292 23.02 -1.82 0.62
CA THR A 292 23.25 -0.87 1.73
C THR A 292 22.00 -0.63 2.58
N LEU A 293 20.80 -0.83 2.02
CA LEU A 293 19.50 -0.67 2.69
C LEU A 293 18.83 -2.01 3.04
N ASN A 294 19.53 -3.15 2.94
CA ASN A 294 18.96 -4.47 3.24
C ASN A 294 18.33 -4.61 4.64
N GLN A 295 18.69 -3.76 5.62
CA GLN A 295 18.06 -3.76 6.95
C GLN A 295 16.60 -3.24 6.93
N LEU A 296 16.13 -2.68 5.81
CA LEU A 296 14.71 -2.35 5.64
C LEU A 296 13.84 -3.62 5.60
N VAL A 297 14.35 -4.75 5.13
CA VAL A 297 13.59 -6.01 5.09
C VAL A 297 13.28 -6.57 6.50
N PRO A 298 14.25 -6.71 7.42
CA PRO A 298 13.92 -7.09 8.80
C PRO A 298 13.15 -6.00 9.57
N LEU A 299 13.28 -4.72 9.21
CA LEU A 299 12.41 -3.66 9.73
C LEU A 299 10.95 -3.88 9.29
N GLN A 300 10.72 -4.17 8.00
CA GLN A 300 9.41 -4.53 7.46
C GLN A 300 8.83 -5.75 8.17
N ALA A 301 9.64 -6.79 8.39
CA ALA A 301 9.23 -7.99 9.11
C ALA A 301 8.86 -7.69 10.57
N THR A 302 9.63 -6.83 11.24
CA THR A 302 9.35 -6.37 12.62
C THR A 302 8.03 -5.60 12.68
N LEU A 303 7.81 -4.65 11.77
CA LEU A 303 6.58 -3.87 11.69
C LEU A 303 5.36 -4.75 11.40
N THR A 304 5.52 -5.77 10.55
CA THR A 304 4.49 -6.79 10.28
C THR A 304 4.17 -7.59 11.54
N LEU A 305 5.17 -8.06 12.28
CA LEU A 305 4.98 -8.77 13.55
C LEU A 305 4.25 -7.90 14.59
N LEU A 306 4.65 -6.64 14.73
CA LEU A 306 4.00 -5.68 15.62
C LEU A 306 2.54 -5.41 15.21
N GLY A 307 2.28 -5.29 13.91
CA GLY A 307 0.92 -5.17 13.37
C GLY A 307 0.08 -6.41 13.68
N ASN A 308 0.61 -7.60 13.44
CA ASN A 308 -0.08 -8.87 13.73
C ASN A 308 -0.45 -8.96 15.23
N ALA A 309 0.51 -8.69 16.12
CA ALA A 309 0.30 -8.74 17.56
C ALA A 309 -0.68 -7.66 18.04
N GLY A 310 -0.52 -6.43 17.57
CA GLY A 310 -1.40 -5.32 17.90
C GLY A 310 -2.84 -5.58 17.46
N CYS A 311 -3.04 -6.03 16.21
CA CYS A 311 -4.36 -6.33 15.68
C CYS A 311 -5.01 -7.51 16.40
N ALA A 312 -4.24 -8.52 16.83
CA ALA A 312 -4.76 -9.62 17.64
C ALA A 312 -5.30 -9.13 18.99
N ILE A 313 -4.55 -8.26 19.68
CA ILE A 313 -4.98 -7.66 20.95
C ILE A 313 -6.20 -6.76 20.75
N ALA A 314 -6.22 -5.95 19.69
CA ALA A 314 -7.34 -5.06 19.39
C ALA A 314 -8.61 -5.86 19.04
N ALA A 315 -8.51 -6.87 18.17
CA ALA A 315 -9.64 -7.73 17.81
C ALA A 315 -10.15 -8.53 19.01
N TYR A 316 -9.26 -9.02 19.89
CA TYR A 316 -9.69 -9.63 21.15
C TYR A 316 -10.55 -8.68 21.99
N ARG A 317 -10.10 -7.43 22.17
CA ARG A 317 -10.83 -6.42 22.94
C ARG A 317 -12.19 -6.09 22.31
N ILE A 318 -12.26 -6.04 20.98
CA ILE A 318 -13.52 -5.83 20.24
C ILE A 318 -14.46 -7.02 20.47
N SER A 319 -14.01 -8.24 20.23
CA SER A 319 -14.83 -9.46 20.39
C SER A 319 -15.40 -9.62 21.80
N LYS A 320 -14.61 -9.30 22.84
CA LYS A 320 -15.06 -9.38 24.23
C LYS A 320 -16.15 -8.34 24.55
N ASN A 321 -16.15 -7.19 23.89
CA ASN A 321 -17.20 -6.21 24.09
C ASN A 321 -18.53 -6.65 23.49
N ASP A 322 -18.49 -7.20 22.27
CA ASP A 322 -19.66 -7.77 21.60
C ASP A 322 -20.28 -8.91 22.46
N ASP A 323 -19.46 -9.74 23.11
CA ASP A 323 -19.93 -10.80 24.02
C ASP A 323 -20.63 -10.24 25.28
N VAL A 324 -20.08 -9.19 25.90
CA VAL A 324 -20.66 -8.56 27.11
C VAL A 324 -21.99 -7.90 26.81
N ASP A 325 -22.09 -7.17 25.70
CA ASP A 325 -23.32 -6.51 25.28
C ASP A 325 -24.42 -7.53 24.88
N SER A 326 -24.01 -8.74 24.50
CA SER A 326 -24.91 -9.87 24.24
C SER A 326 -25.37 -10.61 25.52
N SER A 327 -24.70 -10.41 26.66
CA SER A 327 -24.90 -11.16 27.92
C SER A 327 -25.56 -10.36 29.03
N GLY A 328 -25.92 -9.10 28.78
CA GLY A 328 -26.54 -8.20 29.76
C GLY A 328 -27.92 -8.68 30.24
N ASP A 329 -28.14 -8.61 31.54
CA ASP A 329 -29.32 -9.05 32.29
C ASP A 329 -30.64 -8.54 31.70
N VAL A 330 -31.61 -9.45 31.56
CA VAL A 330 -32.96 -9.19 31.05
C VAL A 330 -33.78 -8.57 32.19
N THR A 331 -33.51 -7.32 32.52
CA THR A 331 -34.37 -6.54 33.40
C THR A 331 -34.76 -5.22 32.74
N GLU A 332 -36.04 -5.18 32.38
CA GLU A 332 -36.86 -4.03 31.96
C GLU A 332 -36.62 -3.41 30.57
N GLY A 333 -37.48 -3.83 29.62
CA GLY A 333 -38.31 -2.86 28.89
C GLY A 333 -37.76 -2.20 27.63
N LEU A 334 -36.51 -2.44 27.25
CA LEU A 334 -35.99 -2.08 25.93
C LEU A 334 -35.53 -3.35 25.24
N SER A 335 -36.24 -3.70 24.15
CA SER A 335 -35.89 -4.78 23.23
C SER A 335 -34.38 -4.92 23.11
N ALA A 336 -33.86 -6.15 23.22
CA ALA A 336 -32.48 -6.52 22.93
C ALA A 336 -31.96 -5.68 21.76
N SER A 337 -31.19 -4.63 22.08
CA SER A 337 -30.69 -3.69 21.09
C SER A 337 -29.64 -4.43 20.30
N ALA A 338 -30.06 -5.07 19.21
CA ALA A 338 -29.18 -5.71 18.25
C ALA A 338 -28.05 -4.73 17.93
N ILE A 339 -26.80 -5.15 18.13
CA ILE A 339 -25.63 -4.38 17.74
C ILE A 339 -25.66 -4.26 16.22
N ALA A 340 -26.23 -3.17 15.74
CA ALA A 340 -26.44 -2.88 14.33
C ALA A 340 -25.37 -1.89 13.85
N ILE A 341 -24.86 -2.10 12.64
CA ILE A 341 -24.11 -1.06 11.93
C ILE A 341 -25.11 0.05 11.60
N THR A 342 -24.81 1.29 11.93
CA THR A 342 -25.70 2.44 11.68
C THR A 342 -25.10 3.44 10.69
N GLY A 343 -25.96 4.25 10.06
CA GLY A 343 -25.54 5.27 9.09
C GLY A 343 -25.21 4.72 7.70
N GLU A 344 -24.96 5.62 6.76
CA GLU A 344 -24.66 5.29 5.37
C GLU A 344 -23.23 4.76 5.18
N PRO A 345 -23.02 3.81 4.25
CA PRO A 345 -21.68 3.34 3.90
C PRO A 345 -20.86 4.44 3.22
N PRO A 346 -19.55 4.58 3.56
CA PRO A 346 -18.65 5.47 2.83
C PRO A 346 -18.54 5.19 1.32
N ILE A 347 -18.77 3.94 0.91
CA ILE A 347 -18.76 3.49 -0.48
C ILE A 347 -20.20 3.15 -0.88
N GLU A 348 -20.85 4.09 -1.57
CA GLU A 348 -22.21 3.89 -2.09
C GLU A 348 -22.23 3.04 -3.37
N ASN A 349 -21.22 3.21 -4.24
CA ASN A 349 -21.15 2.51 -5.53
C ASN A 349 -19.79 1.85 -5.71
N GLY A 350 -19.77 0.52 -5.60
CA GLY A 350 -18.55 -0.28 -5.72
C GLY A 350 -17.83 -0.12 -7.07
N ALA A 351 -18.55 -0.04 -8.19
CA ALA A 351 -17.94 0.12 -9.51
C ALA A 351 -17.29 1.51 -9.69
N SER A 352 -17.97 2.58 -9.25
CA SER A 352 -17.41 3.94 -9.28
C SER A 352 -16.18 4.05 -8.38
N PHE A 353 -16.23 3.46 -7.20
CA PHE A 353 -15.10 3.40 -6.28
C PHE A 353 -13.93 2.61 -6.89
N ALA A 354 -14.19 1.43 -7.46
CA ALA A 354 -13.18 0.63 -8.17
C ALA A 354 -12.52 1.41 -9.31
N LEU A 355 -13.29 2.14 -10.12
CA LEU A 355 -12.75 2.96 -11.22
C LEU A 355 -11.88 4.12 -10.70
N LYS A 356 -12.32 4.80 -9.64
CA LYS A 356 -11.52 5.88 -9.01
C LYS A 356 -10.21 5.34 -8.44
N LEU A 357 -10.29 4.19 -7.76
CA LEU A 357 -9.12 3.53 -7.17
C LEU A 357 -8.17 3.01 -8.26
N ALA A 358 -8.69 2.42 -9.33
CA ALA A 358 -7.90 1.97 -10.48
C ALA A 358 -7.20 3.14 -11.21
N LEU A 359 -7.92 4.25 -11.40
CA LEU A 359 -7.36 5.46 -12.00
C LEU A 359 -6.25 6.04 -11.13
N TRP A 360 -6.51 6.19 -9.82
CA TRP A 360 -5.50 6.63 -8.86
C TRP A 360 -4.28 5.72 -8.89
N THR A 361 -4.48 4.41 -8.79
CA THR A 361 -3.40 3.41 -8.76
C THR A 361 -2.55 3.49 -10.03
N SER A 362 -3.18 3.57 -11.21
CA SER A 362 -2.48 3.65 -12.49
C SER A 362 -1.67 4.95 -12.62
N LEU A 363 -2.25 6.09 -12.26
CA LEU A 363 -1.58 7.38 -12.36
C LEU A 363 -0.49 7.55 -11.31
N ALA A 364 -0.74 7.16 -10.07
CA ALA A 364 0.21 7.29 -8.98
C ALA A 364 1.39 6.31 -9.16
N SER A 365 1.17 5.09 -9.64
CA SER A 365 2.28 4.18 -10.00
C SER A 365 3.13 4.70 -11.15
N ALA A 366 2.51 5.28 -12.19
CA ALA A 366 3.25 5.91 -13.27
C ALA A 366 4.03 7.14 -12.78
N ALA A 367 3.44 7.93 -11.88
CA ALA A 367 4.10 9.08 -11.28
C ALA A 367 5.30 8.66 -10.42
N VAL A 368 5.21 7.56 -9.67
CA VAL A 368 6.34 7.01 -8.90
C VAL A 368 7.42 6.50 -9.85
N LYS A 369 7.09 5.51 -10.70
CA LYS A 369 8.05 4.85 -11.60
C LYS A 369 8.79 5.81 -12.54
N TYR A 370 8.07 6.75 -13.13
CA TYR A 370 8.66 7.67 -14.11
C TYR A 370 9.12 8.98 -13.49
N GLY A 371 8.53 9.38 -12.35
CA GLY A 371 8.96 10.57 -11.62
C GLY A 371 10.30 10.39 -10.93
N GLU A 372 10.65 9.18 -10.47
CA GLU A 372 11.96 8.89 -9.88
C GLU A 372 13.13 9.06 -10.86
N LEU A 373 12.88 8.95 -12.17
CA LEU A 373 13.88 9.15 -13.23
C LEU A 373 14.13 10.64 -13.54
N GLY A 374 13.23 11.54 -13.14
CA GLY A 374 13.32 12.96 -13.44
C GLY A 374 14.24 13.72 -12.48
N VAL A 375 15.08 14.64 -12.99
CA VAL A 375 15.87 15.56 -12.15
C VAL A 375 14.94 16.63 -11.55
N PRO A 376 15.02 16.95 -10.23
CA PRO A 376 16.05 16.55 -9.26
C PRO A 376 15.75 15.28 -8.45
N VAL A 377 14.61 14.63 -8.66
CA VAL A 377 14.19 13.44 -7.90
C VAL A 377 15.17 12.27 -8.10
N ALA A 378 15.69 12.06 -9.30
CA ALA A 378 16.72 11.06 -9.57
C ALA A 378 17.96 11.21 -8.67
N ASN A 379 18.40 12.45 -8.42
CA ASN A 379 19.55 12.73 -7.54
C ASN A 379 19.26 12.36 -6.08
N PHE A 380 18.00 12.46 -5.65
CA PHE A 380 17.61 12.06 -4.30
C PHE A 380 17.80 10.55 -4.10
N PHE A 381 17.37 9.74 -5.08
CA PHE A 381 17.43 8.27 -5.05
C PHE A 381 18.81 7.69 -5.39
N ALA A 382 19.64 8.41 -6.13
CA ALA A 382 21.01 7.99 -6.48
C ALA A 382 21.94 7.82 -5.26
N GLU A 383 21.62 8.46 -4.13
CA GLU A 383 22.41 8.39 -2.89
C GLU A 383 21.58 7.76 -1.76
N PRO A 384 21.47 6.42 -1.68
CA PRO A 384 20.67 5.75 -0.67
C PRO A 384 21.24 5.97 0.74
N SER A 385 20.37 6.28 1.70
CA SER A 385 20.73 6.33 3.11
C SER A 385 19.55 5.96 4.02
N TYR A 386 19.84 5.39 5.18
CA TYR A 386 18.79 5.08 6.17
C TYR A 386 18.02 6.32 6.63
N GLY A 387 18.67 7.50 6.69
CA GLY A 387 17.99 8.74 7.05
C GLY A 387 16.89 9.11 6.05
N LYS A 388 17.20 9.08 4.75
CA LYS A 388 16.21 9.31 3.68
C LYS A 388 15.11 8.25 3.72
N ALA A 389 15.49 6.97 3.81
CA ALA A 389 14.54 5.86 3.83
C ALA A 389 13.58 5.93 5.04
N LEU A 390 14.09 6.13 6.25
CA LEU A 390 13.26 6.23 7.45
C LEU A 390 12.32 7.44 7.40
N ALA A 391 12.74 8.56 6.80
CA ALA A 391 11.85 9.71 6.59
C ALA A 391 10.71 9.38 5.61
N MET A 392 11.01 8.70 4.50
CA MET A 392 10.02 8.25 3.53
C MET A 392 9.04 7.22 4.11
N ILE A 393 9.43 6.49 5.15
CA ILE A 393 8.57 5.52 5.84
C ILE A 393 7.74 6.22 6.92
N ALA A 394 8.39 6.90 7.86
CA ALA A 394 7.77 7.43 9.06
C ALA A 394 6.79 8.57 8.75
N LEU A 395 7.16 9.49 7.87
CA LEU A 395 6.34 10.66 7.57
C LEU A 395 4.96 10.30 7.01
N PRO A 396 4.83 9.55 5.89
CA PRO A 396 3.51 9.20 5.38
C PRO A 396 2.76 8.25 6.32
N SER A 397 3.46 7.36 7.03
CA SER A 397 2.82 6.44 8.00
C SER A 397 2.15 7.19 9.15
N VAL A 398 2.85 8.15 9.75
CA VAL A 398 2.35 8.95 10.87
C VAL A 398 1.25 9.90 10.39
N VAL A 399 1.48 10.62 9.29
CA VAL A 399 0.50 11.56 8.73
C VAL A 399 -0.80 10.84 8.38
N TRP A 400 -0.72 9.68 7.72
CA TRP A 400 -1.91 8.93 7.36
C TRP A 400 -2.59 8.29 8.56
N THR A 401 -1.84 7.68 9.48
CA THR A 401 -2.40 7.13 10.73
C THR A 401 -3.16 8.21 11.48
N TYR A 402 -2.55 9.39 11.61
CA TYR A 402 -3.19 10.53 12.24
C TYR A 402 -4.48 10.93 11.51
N TYR A 403 -4.43 11.09 10.18
CA TYR A 403 -5.61 11.40 9.37
C TYR A 403 -6.73 10.36 9.51
N ALA A 404 -6.40 9.07 9.49
CA ALA A 404 -7.36 7.98 9.62
C ALA A 404 -8.03 8.00 11.00
N LEU A 405 -7.26 8.17 12.07
CA LEU A 405 -7.79 8.23 13.45
C LEU A 405 -8.66 9.46 13.71
N ASN A 406 -8.42 10.54 12.97
CA ASN A 406 -9.18 11.80 13.07
C ASN A 406 -10.25 11.92 11.99
N SER A 407 -10.55 10.83 11.30
CA SER A 407 -11.71 10.72 10.42
C SER A 407 -12.94 10.23 11.20
N GLY A 408 -14.12 10.64 10.74
CA GLY A 408 -15.41 10.26 11.32
C GLY A 408 -16.06 11.36 12.16
N GLU A 409 -17.33 11.17 12.49
CA GLU A 409 -18.16 12.14 13.23
C GLU A 409 -17.73 12.25 14.71
N ARG A 410 -17.18 11.17 15.29
CA ARG A 410 -16.66 11.18 16.68
C ARG A 410 -15.14 11.10 16.72
N ALA A 411 -14.47 11.66 15.70
CA ALA A 411 -13.03 11.82 15.75
C ALA A 411 -12.61 12.51 17.06
N PRO A 412 -11.64 11.98 17.82
CA PRO A 412 -11.18 12.60 19.05
C PRO A 412 -10.55 13.96 18.71
N THR A 413 -11.27 15.05 18.97
CA THR A 413 -10.76 16.39 18.71
C THR A 413 -9.80 16.78 19.83
N LEU A 414 -8.51 16.49 19.63
CA LEU A 414 -7.47 16.99 20.53
C LEU A 414 -7.42 18.51 20.44
N SER A 415 -7.66 19.16 21.57
CA SER A 415 -7.74 20.61 21.66
C SER A 415 -6.86 21.12 22.78
N MET A 416 -6.54 22.42 22.70
CA MET A 416 -5.91 23.10 23.83
C MET A 416 -6.75 23.05 25.11
N LYS A 417 -8.05 22.75 25.04
CA LYS A 417 -8.89 22.59 26.24
C LYS A 417 -8.48 21.32 27.01
N ASP A 418 -8.16 20.24 26.30
CA ASP A 418 -7.77 18.98 26.91
C ASP A 418 -6.43 19.14 27.62
N VAL A 419 -5.46 19.80 26.96
CA VAL A 419 -4.16 20.14 27.57
C VAL A 419 -4.38 20.98 28.84
N LYS A 420 -5.22 22.00 28.76
CA LYS A 420 -5.52 22.88 29.90
C LYS A 420 -6.30 22.19 31.02
N SER A 421 -6.96 21.06 30.76
CA SER A 421 -7.67 20.30 31.80
C SER A 421 -6.72 19.73 32.86
N PHE A 422 -5.44 19.53 32.52
CA PHE A 422 -4.36 19.18 33.43
C PHE A 422 -3.73 20.39 34.15
N GLY A 423 -4.37 21.56 34.10
CA GLY A 423 -3.92 22.77 34.79
C GLY A 423 -2.51 23.24 34.38
N VAL A 424 -1.67 23.54 35.37
CA VAL A 424 -0.29 24.00 35.17
C VAL A 424 0.55 22.92 34.50
N ALA A 425 0.42 21.66 34.94
CA ALA A 425 1.16 20.52 34.39
C ALA A 425 0.91 20.32 32.89
N GLY A 426 -0.34 20.45 32.45
CA GLY A 426 -0.69 20.38 31.04
C GLY A 426 -0.07 21.52 30.23
N THR A 427 -0.07 22.75 30.77
CA THR A 427 0.52 23.91 30.11
C THR A 427 2.04 23.77 29.97
N VAL A 428 2.72 23.35 31.03
CA VAL A 428 4.18 23.11 31.03
C VAL A 428 4.53 22.02 30.02
N SER A 429 3.77 20.91 30.00
CA SER A 429 3.98 19.82 29.04
C SER A 429 3.85 20.27 27.58
N TYR A 430 2.86 21.11 27.29
CA TYR A 430 2.70 21.68 25.95
C TYR A 430 3.88 22.57 25.54
N VAL A 431 4.35 23.43 26.45
CA VAL A 431 5.53 24.27 26.18
C VAL A 431 6.76 23.42 25.90
N VAL A 432 7.01 22.36 26.69
CA VAL A 432 8.13 21.44 26.49
C VAL A 432 8.08 20.79 25.11
N ILE A 433 6.91 20.28 24.71
CA ILE A 433 6.73 19.63 23.41
C ILE A 433 6.87 20.63 22.25
N GLU A 434 6.32 21.84 22.35
CA GLU A 434 6.50 22.87 21.33
C GLU A 434 7.97 23.27 21.18
N LEU A 435 8.69 23.47 22.30
CA LEU A 435 10.12 23.78 22.27
C LEU A 435 10.93 22.65 21.64
N ALA A 436 10.67 21.40 22.02
CA ALA A 436 11.34 20.23 21.45
C ALA A 436 11.06 20.10 19.94
N PHE A 437 9.81 20.32 19.53
CA PHE A 437 9.44 20.31 18.12
C PHE A 437 10.18 21.39 17.33
N TRP A 438 10.21 22.63 17.80
CA TRP A 438 10.88 23.73 17.09
C TRP A 438 12.41 23.61 17.10
N ALA A 439 12.98 23.04 18.16
CA ALA A 439 14.41 22.73 18.24
C ALA A 439 14.87 21.72 17.17
N ILE A 440 13.96 20.89 16.66
CA ILE A 440 14.25 19.92 15.59
C ILE A 440 13.80 20.45 14.22
N ALA A 441 12.55 20.92 14.11
CA ALA A 441 11.95 21.35 12.86
C ALA A 441 12.64 22.58 12.26
N GLY A 442 13.07 23.54 13.09
CA GLY A 442 13.78 24.74 12.65
C GLY A 442 15.12 24.42 11.96
N PRO A 443 16.05 23.71 12.63
CA PRO A 443 17.31 23.30 12.01
C PRO A 443 17.14 22.43 10.77
N LEU A 444 16.18 21.50 10.78
CA LEU A 444 15.89 20.67 9.60
C LEU A 444 15.40 21.52 8.41
N ALA A 445 14.49 22.47 8.63
CA ALA A 445 14.03 23.37 7.58
C ALA A 445 15.18 24.23 7.02
N PHE A 446 16.06 24.71 7.90
CA PHE A 446 17.24 25.48 7.49
C PHE A 446 18.24 24.63 6.68
N ALA A 447 18.51 23.39 7.11
CA ALA A 447 19.37 22.46 6.38
C ALA A 447 18.75 22.05 5.03
N TRP A 448 17.43 21.88 4.97
CA TRP A 448 16.71 21.54 3.74
C TRP A 448 16.83 22.63 2.68
N TYR A 449 16.86 23.91 3.08
CA TYR A 449 17.10 25.02 2.15
C TYR A 449 18.39 24.83 1.34
N LYS A 450 19.47 24.41 2.01
CA LYS A 450 20.76 24.14 1.35
C LYS A 450 20.67 22.99 0.35
N VAL A 451 19.91 21.95 0.67
CA VAL A 451 19.70 20.81 -0.23
C VAL A 451 18.89 21.22 -1.45
N ALA A 452 17.85 22.03 -1.26
CA ALA A 452 16.96 22.46 -2.34
C ALA A 452 17.59 23.49 -3.28
N GLU A 453 18.30 24.48 -2.74
CA GLU A 453 18.81 25.63 -3.50
C GLU A 453 20.32 25.55 -3.79
N GLY A 454 21.04 24.61 -3.16
CA GLY A 454 22.50 24.46 -3.30
C GLY A 454 23.32 25.47 -2.49
N THR A 455 22.69 26.49 -1.92
CA THR A 455 23.31 27.54 -1.10
C THR A 455 22.68 27.62 0.30
N TRP A 456 23.43 28.11 1.28
CA TRP A 456 22.83 28.44 2.57
C TRP A 456 21.96 29.68 2.45
N LEU A 457 20.84 29.70 3.18
CA LEU A 457 19.91 30.83 3.21
C LEU A 457 20.62 32.12 3.66
N ASP A 458 20.68 33.11 2.77
CA ASP A 458 21.20 34.43 3.09
C ASP A 458 20.07 35.43 3.36
N LEU A 459 19.87 35.77 4.63
CA LEU A 459 18.87 36.76 5.05
C LEU A 459 19.27 38.21 4.72
N SER A 460 20.37 38.44 4.02
CA SER A 460 20.71 39.75 3.45
C SER A 460 20.29 39.87 1.97
N ASP A 461 20.14 38.76 1.26
CA ASP A 461 19.73 38.73 -0.15
C ASP A 461 18.19 38.85 -0.28
N PRO A 462 17.68 39.85 -1.03
CA PRO A 462 16.25 39.98 -1.33
C PRO A 462 15.63 38.75 -2.03
N VAL A 463 16.41 38.02 -2.85
CA VAL A 463 15.95 36.83 -3.58
C VAL A 463 15.74 35.66 -2.63
N ASP A 464 16.70 35.42 -1.73
CA ASP A 464 16.60 34.36 -0.72
C ASP A 464 15.46 34.62 0.28
N LYS A 465 15.22 35.89 0.65
CA LYS A 465 14.03 36.27 1.44
C LYS A 465 12.72 35.91 0.74
N ALA A 466 12.61 36.19 -0.56
CA ALA A 466 11.40 35.87 -1.32
C ALA A 466 11.17 34.36 -1.40
N LYS A 467 12.23 33.59 -1.63
CA LYS A 467 12.19 32.12 -1.60
C LYS A 467 11.80 31.58 -0.23
N LEU A 468 12.36 32.14 0.85
CA LEU A 468 12.02 31.79 2.23
C LEU A 468 10.54 32.05 2.53
N PHE A 469 9.95 33.13 2.02
CA PHE A 469 8.52 33.40 2.20
C PHE A 469 7.64 32.34 1.51
N GLY A 470 7.98 31.95 0.28
CA GLY A 470 7.27 30.88 -0.44
C GLY A 470 7.43 29.51 0.21
N ALA A 471 8.67 29.12 0.52
CA ALA A 471 8.98 27.87 1.22
C ALA A 471 8.39 27.85 2.64
N GLY A 472 8.38 29.00 3.32
CA GLY A 472 7.79 29.19 4.64
C GLY A 472 6.29 28.93 4.64
N ALA A 473 5.55 29.34 3.60
CA ALA A 473 4.12 29.05 3.49
C ALA A 473 3.83 27.54 3.37
N VAL A 474 4.63 26.82 2.57
CA VAL A 474 4.54 25.35 2.44
C VAL A 474 4.93 24.69 3.76
N PHE A 475 6.05 25.10 4.36
CA PHE A 475 6.54 24.58 5.62
C PHE A 475 5.53 24.77 6.76
N ILE A 476 4.92 25.95 6.87
CA ILE A 476 3.88 26.21 7.89
C ILE A 476 2.66 25.31 7.67
N ASN A 477 2.25 25.04 6.43
CA ASN A 477 1.18 24.09 6.17
C ASN A 477 1.55 22.66 6.57
N VAL A 478 2.81 22.25 6.36
CA VAL A 478 3.31 20.95 6.84
C VAL A 478 3.34 20.92 8.37
N VAL A 479 3.89 21.94 9.04
CA VAL A 479 3.91 22.05 10.52
C VAL A 479 2.50 22.01 11.11
N ARG A 480 1.51 22.60 10.43
CA ARG A 480 0.09 22.54 10.85
C ARG A 480 -0.44 21.10 10.90
N LEU A 481 0.01 20.22 10.01
CA LEU A 481 -0.36 18.79 10.05
C LEU A 481 0.15 18.10 11.33
N PHE A 482 1.20 18.62 11.96
CA PHE A 482 1.76 18.10 13.21
C PHE A 482 1.16 18.70 14.48
N VAL A 483 0.34 19.77 14.40
CA VAL A 483 -0.34 20.36 15.59
C VAL A 483 -0.97 19.30 16.48
N PRO A 484 -1.74 18.34 15.95
CA PRO A 484 -2.44 17.41 16.81
C PRO A 484 -1.52 16.34 17.42
N LEU A 485 -0.44 15.96 16.73
CA LEU A 485 0.60 15.10 17.30
C LEU A 485 1.29 15.80 18.47
N ARG A 486 1.56 17.10 18.34
CA ARG A 486 2.15 17.92 19.42
C ARG A 486 1.20 18.02 20.62
N LEU A 487 -0.09 18.22 20.38
CA LEU A 487 -1.11 18.20 21.44
C LEU A 487 -1.22 16.83 22.12
N ALA A 488 -1.18 15.74 21.35
CA ALA A 488 -1.19 14.37 21.89
C ALA A 488 0.04 14.09 22.76
N ALA A 489 1.24 14.46 22.30
CA ALA A 489 2.47 14.30 23.04
C ALA A 489 2.47 15.14 24.33
N ALA A 490 1.92 16.36 24.27
CA ALA A 490 1.76 17.21 25.45
C ALA A 490 0.82 16.56 26.49
N LEU A 491 -0.31 16.00 26.05
CA LEU A 491 -1.24 15.28 26.92
C LEU A 491 -0.62 14.01 27.52
N ALA A 492 0.17 13.27 26.75
CA ALA A 492 0.86 12.07 27.23
C ALA A 492 1.94 12.41 28.27
N LEU A 493 2.58 13.57 28.16
CA LEU A 493 3.58 14.06 29.10
C LEU A 493 2.96 14.68 30.37
N ALA A 494 1.74 15.21 30.28
CA ALA A 494 1.07 15.92 31.37
C ALA A 494 0.99 15.16 32.71
N PRO A 495 0.65 13.86 32.76
CA PRO A 495 0.63 13.10 34.02
C PRO A 495 2.01 13.01 34.69
N TYR A 496 3.09 12.90 33.90
CA TYR A 496 4.45 12.84 34.44
C TYR A 496 4.90 14.21 34.94
N VAL A 497 4.53 15.29 34.25
CA VAL A 497 4.86 16.65 34.72
C VAL A 497 4.07 16.98 35.98
N ALA A 498 2.84 16.48 36.12
CA ALA A 498 2.04 16.67 37.33
C ALA A 498 2.74 16.10 38.57
N THR A 499 3.39 14.93 38.48
CA THR A 499 4.10 14.36 39.63
C THR A 499 5.27 15.24 40.10
N PHE A 500 5.90 16.01 39.21
CA PHE A 500 6.97 16.94 39.61
C PHE A 500 6.46 18.27 40.15
N ILE A 501 5.24 18.67 39.80
CA ILE A 501 4.63 19.92 40.27
C ILE A 501 3.95 19.72 41.62
N ASP A 502 3.35 18.55 41.85
CA ASP A 502 2.70 18.21 43.11
C ASP A 502 3.72 17.92 44.23
N ASP A 503 4.92 17.41 43.91
CA ASP A 503 6.02 17.19 44.88
C ASP A 503 6.55 18.50 45.50
N ASP A 504 6.46 19.63 44.79
CA ASP A 504 6.87 20.95 45.30
C ASP A 504 5.82 21.57 46.25
N GLY A 505 4.64 20.96 46.39
CA GLY A 505 3.52 21.47 47.19
C GLY A 505 3.45 20.97 48.64
N ASP A 506 4.15 19.88 48.98
CA ASP A 506 4.03 19.22 50.28
C ASP A 506 5.14 19.61 51.29
N ASP A 507 6.13 20.42 50.89
CA ASP A 507 7.25 20.84 51.76
C ASP A 507 7.01 22.19 52.50
N GLU A 508 5.88 22.89 52.31
CA GLU A 508 5.61 24.21 52.94
C GLU A 508 4.67 24.19 54.16
N THR A 509 4.34 23.03 54.76
CA THR A 509 3.49 22.98 55.99
C THR A 509 4.12 22.34 57.23
N ALA A 510 5.45 22.24 57.27
CA ALA A 510 6.18 21.75 58.44
C ALA A 510 7.19 22.78 58.99
N GLU A 511 6.72 23.96 59.42
CA GLU A 511 7.37 24.75 60.49
C GLU A 511 6.34 25.46 61.39
#